data_AF-A0A7W7W2S3-F1
#
_entry.id   AF-A0A7W7W2S3-F1
#
_cell.length_a   1.000
_cell.length_b   1.000
_cell.length_c   1.000
_cell.angle_alpha   90.00
_cell.angle_beta   90.00
_cell.angle_gamma   90.00
#
_symmetry.space_group_name_H-M   'P 1'
#
loop_
_entity.id
_entity.type
_entity.pdbx_description
1 polymer ?
#
loop_
_entity_poly.entity_id
_entity_poly.type
_entity_poly.pdbx_seq_one_letter_code
_entity_poly.pdbx_strand_id
1 'polypeptide(L)' 'MSKHRDEPKQCPVCGGSGEISTGHDGADGQSSGTTRCGACNGTGQQP' A
#
# COMPACT_ATOMS: atom_id res chain seq x y z
N MET A 1 4.03 32.49 3.28
CA MET A 1 4.07 31.51 4.39
C MET A 1 3.78 30.13 3.79
N SER A 2 4.75 29.48 3.16
CA SER A 2 4.51 28.16 2.55
C SER A 2 5.12 27.11 3.45
N LYS A 3 4.38 26.74 4.49
CA LYS A 3 4.69 25.57 5.31
C LYS A 3 4.46 24.35 4.42
N HIS A 4 5.49 23.94 3.67
CA HIS A 4 5.56 22.55 3.20
C HIS A 4 5.72 21.71 4.46
N ARG A 5 4.58 21.44 5.10
CA ARG A 5 4.45 20.38 6.05
C ARG A 5 4.91 19.15 5.28
N ASP A 6 5.99 18.55 5.73
CA ASP A 6 6.47 17.26 5.22
C ASP A 6 5.32 16.28 5.44
N GLU A 7 4.43 16.20 4.46
CA GLU A 7 3.35 15.23 4.46
C GLU A 7 4.05 13.88 4.33
N PRO A 8 3.74 12.92 5.22
CA PRO A 8 4.40 11.64 5.23
C PRO A 8 4.32 11.04 3.83
N LYS A 9 5.48 10.82 3.20
CA LYS A 9 5.53 10.32 1.84
C LYS A 9 4.84 8.96 1.82
N GLN A 10 3.75 8.88 1.07
CA GLN A 10 3.02 7.64 0.89
C GLN A 10 3.97 6.59 0.31
N CYS A 11 3.85 5.36 0.78
CA CYS A 11 4.68 4.28 0.29
C CYS A 11 4.44 4.06 -1.21
N PRO A 12 5.44 4.24 -2.09
CA PRO A 12 5.24 4.18 -3.54
C PRO A 12 4.87 2.78 -4.04
N VAL A 13 5.11 1.75 -3.23
CA VAL A 13 4.83 0.35 -3.57
C VAL A 13 3.35 0.00 -3.39
N CYS A 14 2.71 0.54 -2.35
CA CYS A 14 1.29 0.29 -2.06
C CYS A 14 0.41 1.54 -2.21
N GLY A 15 0.98 2.67 -2.66
CA GLY A 15 0.25 3.92 -2.86
C GLY A 15 -0.40 4.48 -1.59
N GLY A 16 0.17 4.24 -0.42
CA GLY A 16 -0.44 4.68 0.84
C GLY A 16 -1.31 3.65 1.56
N SER A 17 -1.70 2.57 0.89
CA SER A 17 -2.67 1.61 1.44
C SER A 17 -2.12 0.71 2.55
N GLY A 18 -0.80 0.48 2.57
CA GLY A 18 -0.18 -0.49 3.49
C GLY A 18 -0.40 -1.96 3.08
N GLU A 19 -1.24 -2.21 2.10
CA GLU A 19 -1.56 -3.53 1.57
C GLU A 19 -1.44 -3.54 0.04
N ILE A 20 -1.12 -4.71 -0.51
CA ILE A 20 -0.96 -4.94 -1.93
C ILE A 20 -2.01 -5.97 -2.34
N SER A 21 -2.92 -5.57 -3.21
CA SER A 21 -3.91 -6.47 -3.80
C SER A 21 -3.18 -7.51 -4.63
N THR A 22 -3.17 -8.74 -4.14
CA THR A 22 -2.68 -9.89 -4.89
C THR A 22 -3.89 -10.47 -5.62
N GLY A 23 -4.30 -9.77 -6.68
CA GLY A 23 -5.37 -10.24 -7.55
C GLY A 23 -4.89 -11.47 -8.29
N HIS A 24 -5.27 -12.65 -7.81
CA HIS A 24 -5.22 -13.84 -8.63
C HIS A 24 -6.45 -13.77 -9.55
N ASP A 25 -6.24 -13.33 -10.79
CA ASP A 25 -7.22 -13.41 -11.87
C ASP A 25 -7.35 -14.89 -12.29
N GLY A 26 -7.80 -15.72 -11.35
CA GLY A 26 -8.18 -17.10 -11.58
C GLY A 26 -9.69 -17.15 -11.59
N ALA A 27 -10.26 -17.70 -12.65
CA ALA A 27 -11.69 -17.71 -12.99
C ALA A 27 -12.63 -18.39 -11.98
N ASP A 28 -12.18 -18.66 -10.76
CA ASP A 28 -12.83 -19.53 -9.78
C ASP A 28 -12.99 -18.83 -8.42
N GLY A 29 -13.55 -17.63 -8.38
CA GLY A 29 -14.27 -17.06 -7.23
C GLY A 29 -13.61 -17.10 -5.83
N GLN A 30 -12.31 -17.33 -5.72
CA GLN A 30 -11.61 -17.57 -4.46
C GLN A 30 -10.71 -16.38 -4.15
N SER A 31 -11.24 -15.56 -3.24
CA SER A 31 -10.55 -14.57 -2.41
C SER A 31 -9.54 -13.67 -3.15
N SER A 32 -9.98 -12.44 -3.46
CA SER A 32 -9.05 -11.31 -3.59
C SER A 32 -8.27 -11.17 -2.28
N GLY A 33 -7.08 -11.77 -2.24
CA GLY A 33 -6.17 -11.66 -1.11
C GLY A 33 -5.45 -10.32 -1.17
N THR A 34 -5.52 -9.54 -0.10
CA THR A 34 -4.59 -8.42 0.10
C THR A 34 -3.48 -8.91 1.03
N THR A 35 -2.23 -8.70 0.62
CA THR A 35 -1.05 -9.02 1.44
C THR A 35 -0.44 -7.74 1.97
N ARG A 36 0.09 -7.79 3.20
CA ARG A 36 0.80 -6.66 3.81
C ARG A 36 1.95 -6.19 2.92
N CYS A 37 2.02 -4.89 2.65
CA CYS A 37 3.11 -4.31 1.88
C CYS A 37 4.43 -4.46 2.64
N GLY A 38 5.36 -5.24 2.09
CA GLY A 38 6.67 -5.47 2.70
C GLY A 38 7.56 -4.22 2.74
N ALA A 39 7.37 -3.28 1.80
CA ALA A 39 8.22 -2.09 1.69
C ALA A 39 7.99 -1.08 2.83
N CYS A 40 6.74 -0.88 3.23
CA CYS A 40 6.40 -0.05 4.40
C CYS A 40 6.00 -0.89 5.62
N ASN A 41 6.17 -2.21 5.54
CA ASN A 41 5.72 -3.16 6.54
C ASN A 41 4.27 -2.88 7.00
N GLY A 42 3.33 -2.66 6.08
CA GLY A 42 1.92 -2.45 6.41
C GLY A 42 1.52 -1.05 6.88
N THR A 43 2.45 -0.10 6.98
CA THR A 43 2.14 1.23 7.54
C THR A 43 1.58 2.21 6.51
N GLY A 44 1.68 1.89 5.22
CA GLY A 44 1.28 2.78 4.12
C GLY A 44 2.20 3.99 3.93
N GLN A 45 3.18 4.21 4.81
CA GLN A 45 4.01 5.40 4.84
C GLN A 45 5.48 5.01 4.77
N GLN A 46 6.30 5.82 4.09
CA GLN A 46 7.74 5.69 4.21
C GLN A 46 8.20 6.30 5.55
N PRO A 47 9.18 5.69 6.23
CA PRO A 47 9.83 6.30 7.39
C PRO A 47 10.63 7.55 6.99
#